data_AF-A0A8D2GYR0-F1
#
_entry.id   AF-A0A8D2GYR0-F1
#
_cell.length_a   1.000
_cell.length_b   1.000
_cell.length_c   1.000
_cell.angle_alpha   90.00
_cell.angle_beta   90.00
_cell.angle_gamma   90.00
#
_symmetry.space_group_name_H-M   'P 1'
#
loop_
_entity.id
_entity.type
_entity.pdbx_description
1 polymer ?
#
loop_
_entity_poly.entity_id
_entity_poly.type
_entity_poly.pdbx_seq_one_letter_code
_entity_poly.pdbx_strand_id
1 'polypeptide(L)'
;MASGTRPVGGYPSNPAGVTREYKLVMLGAGGVGKSAMTMQFVSRQFPEDHDPTIEDGYKIRVRVDDEPVNLDIVDTTGQMSLQEPY
;
A
#
# COMPACT_ATOMS: atom_id res chain seq x y z
N MET A 1 39.55 2.89 -22.35
CA MET A 1 38.86 2.17 -21.25
C MET A 1 37.39 2.56 -21.31
N ALA A 2 36.54 1.69 -21.83
CA ALA A 2 35.10 1.96 -21.91
C ALA A 2 34.46 1.61 -20.56
N SER A 3 33.98 2.61 -19.85
CA SER A 3 33.21 2.43 -18.61
C SER A 3 31.84 1.83 -18.97
N GLY A 4 31.65 0.55 -18.67
CA GLY A 4 30.37 -0.13 -18.82
C GLY A 4 29.37 0.38 -17.79
N THR A 5 28.46 1.26 -18.20
CA THR A 5 27.22 1.51 -17.45
C THR A 5 26.29 0.32 -17.67
N ARG A 6 25.95 -0.37 -16.58
CA ARG A 6 24.97 -1.46 -16.58
C ARG A 6 23.62 -0.88 -17.00
N PRO A 7 22.82 -1.54 -17.87
CA PRO A 7 21.46 -1.13 -18.09
C PRO A 7 20.69 -1.44 -16.81
N VAL A 8 20.40 -0.41 -16.02
CA VAL A 8 19.37 -0.54 -14.98
C VAL A 8 18.09 -0.77 -15.76
N GLY A 9 17.56 -1.98 -15.68
CA GLY A 9 16.31 -2.36 -16.36
C GLY A 9 15.20 -1.43 -15.90
N GLY A 10 14.92 -0.40 -16.70
CA GLY A 10 13.79 0.48 -16.48
C GLY A 10 12.53 -0.33 -16.72
N TYR A 11 11.64 -0.37 -15.73
CA TYR A 11 10.27 -0.77 -15.98
C TYR A 11 9.73 0.10 -17.12
N PRO A 12 9.03 -0.48 -18.12
CA PRO A 12 8.57 0.28 -19.27
C PRO A 12 7.75 1.48 -18.77
N SER A 13 8.17 2.68 -19.17
CA SER A 13 7.41 3.90 -18.92
C SER A 13 6.03 3.70 -19.52
N ASN A 14 5.01 3.90 -18.71
CA ASN A 14 3.62 3.61 -19.04
C ASN A 14 3.21 4.18 -20.43
N PRO A 15 3.00 3.34 -21.47
CA PRO A 15 2.96 3.79 -22.88
C PRO A 15 1.64 4.44 -23.32
N ALA A 16 0.71 4.68 -22.41
CA ALA A 16 -0.51 5.46 -22.63
C ALA A 16 -0.86 6.11 -21.29
N GLY A 17 -1.55 7.25 -21.24
CA GLY A 17 -1.89 7.98 -20.01
C GLY A 17 -2.75 7.24 -18.95
N VAL A 18 -2.73 5.90 -18.93
CA VAL A 18 -3.36 5.01 -17.97
C VAL A 18 -2.62 5.07 -16.65
N THR A 19 -3.10 5.84 -15.68
CA THR A 19 -2.50 5.85 -14.34
C THR A 19 -2.53 4.42 -13.75
N ARG A 20 -1.35 3.87 -13.40
CA ARG A 20 -1.25 2.52 -12.83
C ARG A 20 -1.99 2.45 -11.50
N GLU A 21 -2.73 1.36 -11.28
CA GLU A 21 -3.43 1.08 -10.01
C GLU A 21 -2.84 -0.16 -9.35
N TYR A 22 -2.53 -0.06 -8.06
CA TYR A 22 -2.09 -1.18 -7.24
C TYR A 22 -3.04 -1.38 -6.06
N LYS A 23 -3.42 -2.63 -5.82
CA LYS A 23 -4.19 -3.04 -4.64
C LYS A 23 -3.25 -3.58 -3.57
N LEU A 24 -3.36 -3.04 -2.36
CA LEU A 24 -2.55 -3.41 -1.20
C LEU A 24 -3.49 -3.90 -0.11
N VAL A 25 -3.17 -5.05 0.51
CA VAL A 25 -3.94 -5.58 1.65
C VAL A 25 -2.99 -5.77 2.81
N MET A 26 -3.33 -5.18 3.96
CA MET A 26 -2.51 -5.25 5.16
C MET A 26 -2.91 -6.47 5.98
N LEU A 27 -1.97 -7.40 6.18
CA LEU A 27 -2.17 -8.67 6.92
C LEU A 27 -1.20 -8.78 8.08
N GLY A 28 -1.60 -9.51 9.13
CA GLY A 28 -0.77 -9.76 10.32
C GLY A 28 -1.59 -9.79 11.61
N ALA A 29 -1.02 -10.30 12.70
CA ALA A 29 -1.72 -10.52 13.96
C ALA A 29 -2.38 -9.24 14.55
N GLY A 30 -3.29 -9.42 15.50
CA GLY A 30 -3.89 -8.34 16.27
C GLY A 30 -2.82 -7.50 16.99
N GLY A 31 -2.96 -6.17 16.98
CA GLY A 31 -2.10 -5.26 17.73
C GLY A 31 -0.69 -5.00 17.15
N VAL A 32 -0.32 -5.60 16.01
CA VAL A 32 1.02 -5.39 15.40
C VAL A 32 1.21 -4.03 14.72
N GLY A 33 0.17 -3.19 14.66
CA GLY A 33 0.26 -1.81 14.13
C GLY A 33 -0.04 -1.63 12.64
N LYS A 34 -0.76 -2.55 12.00
CA LYS A 34 -1.18 -2.42 10.58
C LYS A 34 -1.92 -1.11 10.31
N SER A 35 -2.95 -0.84 11.10
CA SER A 35 -3.77 0.36 11.00
C SER A 35 -2.98 1.63 11.30
N ALA A 36 -2.09 1.58 12.30
CA ALA A 36 -1.21 2.70 12.61
C ALA A 36 -0.27 3.02 11.43
N MET A 37 0.27 2.01 10.75
CA MET A 37 1.08 2.18 9.55
C MET A 37 0.28 2.70 8.36
N THR A 38 -0.92 2.15 8.12
CA THR A 38 -1.83 2.61 7.07
C THR A 38 -2.21 4.08 7.27
N MET A 39 -2.61 4.46 8.48
CA MET A 39 -2.96 5.84 8.82
C MET A 39 -1.78 6.79 8.67
N GLN A 40 -0.62 6.43 9.23
CA GLN A 40 0.60 7.24 9.09
C GLN A 40 0.97 7.47 7.61
N PHE A 41 0.76 6.47 6.76
CA PHE A 41 1.03 6.59 5.33
C PHE A 41 0.01 7.48 4.60
N VAL A 42 -1.28 7.30 4.88
CA VAL A 42 -2.39 8.00 4.21
C VAL A 42 -2.56 9.43 4.71
N SER A 43 -2.62 9.65 6.02
CA SER A 43 -2.94 10.94 6.65
C SER A 43 -1.71 11.74 7.06
N ARG A 44 -0.50 11.14 7.03
CA ARG A 44 0.74 11.71 7.59
C ARG A 44 0.67 12.00 9.08
N GLN A 45 -0.26 11.36 9.78
CA GLN A 45 -0.45 11.50 11.22
C GLN A 45 -0.51 10.13 11.86
N PHE A 46 0.19 10.00 12.98
CA PHE A 46 0.14 8.79 13.79
C PHE A 46 -1.02 8.92 14.77
N PRO A 47 -1.96 7.96 14.83
CA PRO A 47 -3.09 8.04 15.73
C PRO A 47 -2.63 7.97 17.19
N GLU A 48 -3.12 8.87 18.04
CA GLU A 48 -2.83 8.86 19.49
C GLU A 48 -3.63 7.76 20.21
N ASP A 49 -4.87 7.53 19.76
CA ASP A 49 -5.76 6.49 20.25
C ASP A 49 -6.02 5.45 19.16
N HIS A 50 -6.16 4.18 19.56
CA HIS A 50 -6.39 3.08 18.61
C HIS A 50 -7.67 2.31 18.94
N ASP A 51 -8.69 2.49 18.10
CA ASP A 51 -9.82 1.57 18.01
C ASP A 51 -9.44 0.37 17.13
N PRO A 52 -9.81 -0.87 17.50
CA PRO A 52 -9.58 -2.03 16.66
C PRO A 52 -10.27 -1.90 15.30
N THR A 53 -9.48 -1.94 14.21
CA THR A 53 -10.01 -1.95 12.84
C THR A 53 -10.74 -3.27 12.56
N ILE A 54 -11.89 -3.19 11.87
CA ILE A 54 -12.60 -4.33 11.29
C ILE A 54 -12.08 -4.54 9.86
N GLU A 55 -12.40 -3.61 8.97
CA GLU A 55 -11.85 -3.48 7.62
C GLU A 55 -12.05 -2.03 7.16
N ASP A 56 -10.99 -1.38 6.66
CA ASP A 56 -11.03 -0.01 6.14
C ASP A 56 -10.38 0.07 4.75
N GLY A 57 -10.97 0.87 3.86
CA GLY A 57 -10.51 1.07 2.49
C GLY A 57 -10.02 2.49 2.23
N TYR A 58 -8.80 2.63 1.72
CA TYR A 58 -8.18 3.92 1.41
C TYR A 58 -7.71 3.97 -0.04
N LYS A 59 -8.12 5.01 -0.78
CA LYS A 59 -7.60 5.29 -2.12
C LYS A 59 -6.78 6.57 -2.10
N ILE A 60 -5.50 6.47 -2.45
CA ILE A 60 -4.59 7.62 -2.51
C ILE A 60 -3.78 7.62 -3.80
N ARG A 61 -3.30 8.79 -4.20
CA ARG A 61 -2.36 8.93 -5.31
C ARG A 61 -0.96 9.23 -4.79
N VAL A 62 0.02 8.43 -5.19
CA VAL A 62 1.42 8.59 -4.77
C VAL A 62 2.35 8.60 -5.97
N ARG A 63 3.64 8.92 -5.76
CA ARG A 63 4.69 8.73 -6.77
C ARG A 63 5.50 7.49 -6.43
N VAL A 64 5.66 6.60 -7.41
CA VAL A 64 6.56 5.43 -7.35
C VAL A 64 7.47 5.53 -8.57
N ASP A 65 8.78 5.54 -8.35
CA ASP A 65 9.79 5.75 -9.42
C ASP A 65 9.48 6.97 -10.30
N ASP A 66 9.14 8.09 -9.65
CA ASP A 66 8.71 9.35 -10.25
C ASP A 66 7.44 9.30 -11.12
N GLU A 67 6.74 8.18 -11.20
CA GLU A 67 5.45 8.06 -11.88
C GLU A 67 4.26 8.16 -10.92
N PRO A 68 3.21 8.92 -11.26
CA PRO A 68 1.99 8.97 -10.46
C PRO A 68 1.22 7.64 -10.57
N VAL A 69 0.87 7.06 -9.43
CA VAL A 69 0.11 5.80 -9.34
C VAL A 69 -1.03 5.92 -8.33
N ASN A 70 -2.11 5.18 -8.55
CA ASN A 70 -3.20 5.02 -7.62
C ASN A 70 -2.94 3.81 -6.73
N LEU A 71 -3.06 3.97 -5.42
CA LEU A 71 -3.04 2.88 -4.45
C LEU A 71 -4.44 2.70 -3.87
N ASP A 72 -4.91 1.47 -3.86
CA ASP A 72 -6.14 1.03 -3.19
C ASP A 72 -5.73 0.11 -2.04
N ILE A 73 -5.79 0.63 -0.81
CA ILE A 73 -5.30 -0.01 0.40
C ILE A 73 -6.48 -0.54 1.18
N VAL A 74 -6.44 -1.83 1.52
CA VAL A 74 -7.37 -2.48 2.43
C VAL A 74 -6.62 -2.76 3.73
N ASP A 75 -6.98 -2.06 4.79
CA ASP A 75 -6.53 -2.35 6.14
C ASP A 75 -7.50 -3.32 6.80
N THR A 76 -6.98 -4.45 7.30
CA THR A 76 -7.83 -5.52 7.85
C THR A 76 -7.56 -5.71 9.32
N THR A 77 -8.57 -6.21 10.04
CA THR A 77 -8.37 -6.63 11.42
C THR A 77 -7.26 -7.67 11.53
N GLY A 78 -6.47 -7.59 12.60
CA GLY A 78 -5.43 -8.61 12.85
C GLY A 78 -5.97 -9.96 13.29
N GLN A 79 -7.28 -10.06 13.51
CA GLN A 79 -8.01 -11.30 13.69
C GLN A 79 -8.79 -11.60 12.41
N MET A 80 -8.08 -11.83 11.31
CA MET A 80 -8.71 -12.32 10.09
C MET A 80 -9.20 -13.75 10.34
N SER A 81 -10.31 -13.89 11.08
CA SER A 81 -11.04 -15.14 11.17
C SER A 81 -11.63 -15.36 9.79
N LEU A 82 -11.12 -16.35 9.07
CA LEU A 82 -11.83 -16.97 7.95
C LEU A 82 -13.22 -17.36 8.47
N GLN A 83 -14.20 -16.49 8.33
CA GLN A 83 -15.60 -16.88 8.47
C GLN A 83 -16.00 -17.45 7.12
N GLU A 84 -15.56 -18.68 6.88
CA GLU A 84 -16.39 -19.62 6.12
C GLU A 84 -17.38 -20.17 7.15
N PRO A 85 -18.63 -19.66 7.23
CA PRO A 85 -19.66 -20.44 7.87
C PRO A 85 -19.92 -21.64 6.95
N TYR A 86 -19.97 -22.84 7.52
CA TYR A 86 -20.83 -23.87 6.95
C TYR A 86 -22.23 -23.29 6.69
#